data_AF-A0A1Y2RBF4-F1
#
_entry.id   AF-A0A1Y2RBF4-F1
#
_cell.length_a   1.000
_cell.length_b   1.000
_cell.length_c   1.000
_cell.angle_alpha   90.00
_cell.angle_beta   90.00
_cell.angle_gamma   90.00
#
_symmetry.space_group_name_H-M   'P 1'
#
loop_
_entity.id
_entity.type
_entity.pdbx_description
1 polymer ?
#
loop_
_entity_poly.entity_id
_entity_poly.type
_entity_poly.pdbx_seq_one_letter_code
_entity_poly.pdbx_strand_id
1 'polypeptide(L)'
;MATSISDKLKIKPQFSLLTINAPANFKKGLQTLPAGVKISDATKEYDQVHWFVLNKAQLEKEMSKVMKLVKPEVTIWVYYPKGTSKIQTDLTRDKGWDCLLAEGDKLTWISLIGFDDTWSTFGFRAKTDADRKKEANPREREIFKWVNPKTKEVRLPDELTAALKKDKKLETYFNSLAFSHKKEYIEWIVTAKKEETKAARVKGTIERLGKQWKNPSNRG
;
A
#
# COMPACT_ATOMS: atom_id res chain seq x y z
N MET A 1 10.71 5.71 -12.85
CA MET A 1 11.03 6.96 -12.12
C MET A 1 10.83 6.68 -10.64
N ALA A 2 11.77 7.07 -9.78
CA ALA A 2 11.59 6.97 -8.34
C ALA A 2 10.44 7.89 -7.93
N THR A 3 9.43 7.36 -7.23
CA THR A 3 8.29 8.14 -6.75
C THR A 3 8.77 9.16 -5.73
N SER A 4 8.57 10.45 -6.01
CA SER A 4 8.98 11.54 -5.11
C SER A 4 8.17 11.49 -3.80
N ILE A 5 8.62 12.22 -2.78
CA ILE A 5 7.89 12.26 -1.51
C ILE A 5 6.52 12.92 -1.67
N SER A 6 6.41 13.97 -2.50
CA SER A 6 5.15 14.65 -2.79
C SER A 6 4.16 13.74 -3.53
N ASP A 7 4.65 12.90 -4.45
CA ASP A 7 3.84 11.86 -5.10
C ASP A 7 3.35 10.80 -4.10
N LYS A 8 4.22 10.34 -3.18
CA LYS A 8 3.84 9.38 -2.12
C LYS A 8 2.77 9.95 -1.21
N LEU A 9 2.88 11.24 -0.86
CA LEU A 9 1.90 12.00 -0.08
C LEU A 9 0.65 12.39 -0.89
N LYS A 10 0.59 12.04 -2.18
CA LYS A 10 -0.53 12.33 -3.10
C LYS A 10 -0.85 13.82 -3.21
N ILE A 11 0.17 14.67 -3.13
CA ILE A 11 0.02 16.12 -3.29
C ILE A 11 -0.23 16.41 -4.77
N LYS A 12 -1.29 17.18 -5.06
CA LYS A 12 -1.67 17.57 -6.43
C LYS A 12 -1.42 19.07 -6.65
N PRO A 13 -1.41 19.53 -7.92
CA PRO A 13 -1.37 20.96 -8.22
C PRO A 13 -2.47 21.73 -7.49
N GLN A 14 -2.15 22.96 -7.09
CA GLN A 14 -3.06 23.90 -6.40
C GLN A 14 -3.52 23.48 -4.99
N PHE A 15 -3.03 22.35 -4.46
CA PHE A 15 -3.38 21.92 -3.10
C PHE A 15 -2.96 22.94 -2.04
N SER A 16 -3.82 23.10 -1.04
CA SER A 16 -3.54 23.84 0.19
C SER A 16 -3.24 22.86 1.32
N LEU A 17 -2.02 22.92 1.85
CA LEU A 17 -1.51 22.06 2.91
C LEU A 17 -1.54 22.83 4.23
N LEU A 18 -2.41 22.43 5.15
CA LEU A 18 -2.42 22.92 6.52
C LEU A 18 -1.36 22.18 7.34
N THR A 19 -0.49 22.90 8.04
CA THR A 19 0.51 22.29 8.93
C THR A 19 0.17 22.50 10.39
N ILE A 20 0.30 21.46 11.21
CA ILE A 20 0.13 21.52 12.67
C ILE A 20 1.42 20.99 13.30
N ASN A 21 2.11 21.84 14.06
CA ASN A 21 3.40 21.57 14.71
C ASN A 21 4.54 21.16 13.74
N ALA A 22 4.46 21.54 12.47
CA ALA A 22 5.46 21.14 11.49
C ALA A 22 6.84 21.74 11.79
N PRO A 23 7.93 20.97 11.62
CA PRO A 23 9.27 21.49 11.79
C PRO A 23 9.62 22.48 10.67
N ALA A 24 10.51 23.44 10.94
CA ALA A 24 10.86 24.50 9.98
C ALA A 24 11.39 23.98 8.63
N ASN A 25 11.96 22.78 8.60
CA ASN A 25 12.47 22.14 7.39
C ASN A 25 11.41 21.36 6.60
N PHE A 26 10.15 21.28 7.04
CA PHE A 26 9.09 20.49 6.40
C PHE A 26 8.95 20.79 4.90
N LYS A 27 8.87 22.08 4.53
CA LYS A 27 8.77 22.49 3.12
C LYS A 27 9.96 22.03 2.27
N LYS A 28 11.17 22.03 2.84
CA LYS A 28 12.37 21.49 2.15
C LYS A 28 12.30 19.97 2.03
N GLY A 29 11.79 19.29 3.07
CA GLY A 29 11.61 17.84 3.08
C GLY A 29 10.63 17.32 2.03
N LEU A 30 9.66 18.14 1.60
CA LEU A 30 8.74 17.82 0.51
C LEU A 30 9.38 17.82 -0.89
N GLN A 31 10.63 18.27 -1.02
CA GLN A 31 11.38 18.31 -2.27
C GLN A 31 10.61 19.08 -3.37
N THR A 32 10.42 18.48 -4.54
CA THR A 32 9.70 19.07 -5.66
C THR A 32 8.20 19.04 -5.41
N LEU A 33 7.59 20.22 -5.35
CA LEU A 33 6.15 20.38 -5.21
C LEU A 33 5.48 20.66 -6.57
N PRO A 34 4.26 20.12 -6.80
CA PRO A 34 3.44 20.52 -7.93
C PRO A 34 3.15 22.03 -7.95
N ALA A 35 2.86 22.55 -9.14
CA ALA A 35 2.57 23.97 -9.32
C ALA A 35 1.37 24.45 -8.48
N GLY A 36 1.50 25.64 -7.88
CA GLY A 36 0.42 26.29 -7.13
C GLY A 36 0.15 25.74 -5.73
N VAL A 37 0.93 24.77 -5.24
CA VAL A 37 0.78 24.26 -3.87
C VAL A 37 1.08 25.36 -2.84
N LYS A 38 0.20 25.51 -1.87
CA LYS A 38 0.35 26.45 -0.74
C LYS A 38 0.52 25.68 0.55
N ILE A 39 1.43 26.14 1.42
CA ILE A 39 1.68 25.54 2.74
C ILE A 39 1.53 26.64 3.77
N SER A 40 0.69 26.42 4.77
CA SER A 40 0.43 27.39 5.84
C SER A 40 -0.04 26.68 7.11
N ASP A 41 0.24 27.25 8.28
CA ASP A 41 -0.27 26.84 9.58
C ASP A 41 -1.61 27.52 9.97
N ALA A 42 -2.08 28.47 9.17
CA ALA A 42 -3.25 29.31 9.46
C ALA A 42 -4.31 29.33 8.35
N THR A 43 -4.21 28.44 7.36
CA THR A 43 -5.20 28.39 6.27
C THR A 43 -6.55 27.83 6.73
N LYS A 44 -7.65 28.45 6.27
CA LYS A 44 -9.03 27.99 6.53
C LYS A 44 -9.50 26.95 5.51
N GLU A 45 -8.88 26.94 4.34
CA GLU A 45 -9.14 25.99 3.26
C GLU A 45 -7.90 25.11 3.07
N TYR A 46 -8.11 23.80 3.07
CA TYR A 46 -7.03 22.82 3.01
C TYR A 46 -7.52 21.52 2.36
N ASP A 47 -6.68 20.95 1.51
CA ASP A 47 -6.86 19.63 0.90
C ASP A 47 -6.15 18.55 1.71
N GLN A 48 -5.07 18.92 2.41
CA GLN A 48 -4.36 18.04 3.31
C GLN A 48 -4.00 18.74 4.61
N VAL A 49 -3.95 17.97 5.70
CA VAL A 49 -3.45 18.40 7.01
C VAL A 49 -2.20 17.57 7.33
N HIS A 50 -1.08 18.23 7.61
CA HIS A 50 0.18 17.61 8.02
C HIS A 50 0.41 17.88 9.50
N TRP A 51 0.11 16.88 10.32
CA TRP A 51 0.06 16.98 11.77
C TRP A 51 1.23 16.23 12.40
N PHE A 52 2.12 16.95 13.07
CA PHE A 52 3.29 16.40 13.74
C PHE A 52 3.01 16.22 15.23
N VAL A 53 3.24 15.00 15.71
CA VAL A 53 3.12 14.62 17.12
C VAL A 53 4.40 13.98 17.61
N LEU A 54 4.86 14.37 18.80
CA LEU A 54 6.07 13.85 19.40
C LEU A 54 5.82 12.61 20.25
N ASN A 55 4.63 12.47 20.84
CA ASN A 55 4.28 11.40 21.76
C ASN A 55 2.75 11.21 21.84
N LYS A 56 2.34 10.12 22.51
CA LYS A 56 0.94 9.76 22.74
C LYS A 56 0.16 10.84 23.49
N ALA A 57 0.76 11.47 24.50
CA ALA A 57 0.08 12.52 25.27
C ALA A 57 -0.28 13.74 24.40
N GLN A 58 0.60 14.15 23.48
CA GLN A 58 0.31 15.22 22.52
C GLN A 58 -0.78 14.79 21.53
N LEU A 59 -0.68 13.56 21.00
CA LEU A 59 -1.67 12.99 20.10
C LEU A 59 -3.08 13.05 20.72
N GLU A 60 -3.24 12.57 21.95
CA GLU A 60 -4.51 12.54 22.68
C GLU A 60 -5.05 13.95 22.96
N LYS A 61 -4.19 14.88 23.39
CA LYS A 61 -4.56 16.28 23.66
C LYS A 61 -5.11 17.00 22.42
N GLU A 62 -4.52 16.74 21.26
CA GLU A 62 -4.86 17.43 20.01
C GLU A 62 -5.93 16.69 19.19
N MET A 63 -6.25 15.44 19.54
CA MET A 63 -7.17 14.56 18.82
C MET A 63 -8.52 15.22 18.53
N SER A 64 -9.17 15.82 19.54
CA SER A 64 -10.47 16.48 19.39
C SER A 64 -10.44 17.63 18.38
N LYS A 65 -9.32 18.38 18.31
CA LYS A 65 -9.14 19.47 17.34
C LYS A 65 -8.97 18.90 15.93
N VAL A 66 -8.14 17.88 15.78
CA VAL A 66 -7.83 17.29 14.47
C VAL A 66 -9.03 16.56 13.88
N MET A 67 -9.80 15.83 14.69
CA MET A 67 -10.99 15.13 14.22
C MET A 67 -12.06 16.05 13.63
N LYS A 68 -12.12 17.32 14.05
CA LYS A 68 -13.00 18.34 13.43
C LYS A 68 -12.56 18.75 12.01
N LEU A 69 -11.30 18.50 11.66
CA LEU A 69 -10.75 18.81 10.34
C LEU A 69 -10.95 17.65 9.35
N VAL A 70 -11.31 16.46 9.85
CA VAL A 70 -11.45 15.24 9.05
C VAL A 70 -12.68 15.34 8.16
N LYS A 71 -12.45 15.26 6.85
CA LYS A 71 -13.49 15.21 5.83
C LYS A 71 -13.18 14.11 4.81
N PRO A 72 -14.16 13.65 4.01
CA PRO A 72 -13.93 12.66 2.97
C PRO A 72 -12.89 13.07 1.91
N GLU A 73 -12.82 14.37 1.60
CA GLU A 73 -11.92 14.94 0.60
C GLU A 73 -10.57 15.40 1.19
N VAL A 74 -10.48 15.54 2.51
CA VAL A 74 -9.26 16.00 3.20
C VAL A 74 -8.45 14.81 3.72
N THR A 75 -7.17 14.77 3.34
CA THR A 75 -6.24 13.77 3.88
C THR A 75 -5.48 14.33 5.09
N ILE A 76 -5.50 13.62 6.21
CA ILE A 76 -4.67 13.93 7.38
C ILE A 76 -3.46 13.00 7.39
N TRP A 77 -2.27 13.57 7.28
CA TRP A 77 -0.99 12.91 7.47
C TRP A 77 -0.49 13.14 8.89
N VAL A 78 -0.38 12.07 9.67
CA VAL A 78 0.16 12.12 11.03
C VAL A 78 1.64 11.75 11.00
N TYR A 79 2.50 12.64 11.45
CA TYR A 79 3.94 12.46 11.50
C TYR A 79 4.38 12.15 12.92
N TYR A 80 5.21 11.12 13.07
CA TYR A 80 5.78 10.72 14.35
C TYR A 80 7.27 10.41 14.20
N PRO A 81 8.08 10.63 15.25
CA PRO A 81 9.50 10.34 15.19
C PRO A 81 9.74 8.84 14.99
N LYS A 82 10.68 8.50 14.11
CA LYS A 82 11.16 7.13 13.98
C LYS A 82 11.85 6.72 15.27
N GLY A 83 11.78 5.43 15.62
CA GLY A 83 12.55 4.88 16.74
C GLY A 83 14.07 4.99 16.57
N THR A 84 14.55 5.15 15.32
CA THR A 84 15.96 5.43 15.00
C THR A 84 16.31 6.91 15.03
N SER A 85 15.34 7.80 15.24
CA SER A 85 15.60 9.23 15.37
C SER A 85 16.22 9.53 16.74
N LYS A 86 16.78 10.74 16.89
CA LYS A 86 17.29 11.22 18.18
C LYS A 86 16.19 11.81 19.09
N ILE A 87 14.93 11.71 18.69
CA ILE A 87 13.79 12.28 19.42
C ILE A 87 13.16 11.18 20.25
N GLN A 88 13.06 11.39 21.57
CA GLN A 88 12.38 10.48 22.46
C GLN A 88 10.87 10.49 22.17
N THR A 89 10.30 9.30 21.97
CA THR A 89 8.87 9.11 21.70
C THR A 89 8.41 7.75 22.24
N ASP A 90 7.13 7.67 22.61
CA ASP A 90 6.41 6.44 22.93
C ASP A 90 5.55 5.93 21.75
N LEU A 91 5.63 6.61 20.60
CA LEU A 91 4.96 6.22 19.36
C LEU A 91 5.88 5.32 18.52
N THR A 92 5.29 4.30 17.89
CA THR A 92 5.98 3.46 16.92
C THR A 92 5.08 3.22 15.71
N ARG A 93 5.55 2.45 14.71
CA ARG A 93 4.67 2.02 13.62
C ARG A 93 3.40 1.31 14.12
N ASP A 94 3.54 0.50 15.18
CA ASP A 94 2.50 -0.46 15.58
C ASP A 94 1.83 -0.11 16.92
N LYS A 95 2.36 0.86 17.69
CA LYS A 95 1.92 1.19 19.05
C LYS A 95 1.74 2.69 19.26
N GLY A 96 0.83 3.05 20.17
CA GLY A 96 0.56 4.43 20.59
C GLY A 96 -0.61 5.11 19.86
N TRP A 97 -1.36 4.36 19.05
CA TRP A 97 -2.43 4.86 18.19
C TRP A 97 -3.84 4.58 18.72
N ASP A 98 -3.98 4.22 20.00
CA ASP A 98 -5.23 3.72 20.58
C ASP A 98 -6.42 4.68 20.35
N CYS A 99 -6.19 5.99 20.50
CA CYS A 99 -7.21 7.01 20.28
C CYS A 99 -7.66 7.13 18.82
N LEU A 100 -6.77 6.93 17.85
CA LEU A 100 -7.11 6.90 16.42
C LEU A 100 -7.80 5.58 16.04
N LEU A 101 -7.37 4.45 16.64
CA LEU A 101 -7.97 3.15 16.41
C LEU A 101 -9.40 3.07 16.95
N ALA A 102 -9.69 3.75 18.06
CA ALA A 102 -11.05 3.87 18.59
C ALA A 102 -12.03 4.55 17.60
N GLU A 103 -11.53 5.37 16.68
CA GLU A 103 -12.30 6.03 15.62
C GLU A 103 -12.20 5.28 14.27
N GLY A 104 -11.58 4.10 14.24
CA GLY A 104 -11.23 3.38 13.00
C GLY A 104 -12.42 2.94 12.15
N ASP A 105 -13.62 2.87 12.72
CA ASP A 105 -14.86 2.60 11.99
C ASP A 105 -15.27 3.78 11.08
N LYS A 106 -14.90 5.01 11.47
CA LYS A 106 -15.16 6.26 10.75
C LYS A 106 -14.04 6.65 9.81
N LEU A 107 -12.87 6.01 9.90
CA LEU A 107 -11.67 6.41 9.17
C LEU A 107 -11.29 5.40 8.08
N THR A 108 -10.66 5.90 7.03
CA THR A 108 -9.99 5.09 6.02
C THR A 108 -8.51 5.41 6.01
N TRP A 109 -7.70 4.38 6.28
CA TRP A 109 -6.24 4.45 6.25
C TRP A 109 -5.73 4.48 4.80
N ILE A 110 -4.69 5.28 4.54
CA ILE A 110 -4.16 5.50 3.20
C ILE A 110 -2.87 4.72 2.98
N SER A 111 -1.76 5.20 3.51
CA SER A 111 -0.44 4.55 3.38
C SER A 111 0.50 5.04 4.46
N LEU A 112 1.44 4.18 4.86
CA LEU A 112 2.57 4.53 5.70
C LEU A 112 3.78 4.88 4.82
N ILE A 113 4.47 5.97 5.12
CA ILE A 113 5.59 6.52 4.37
C ILE A 113 6.70 6.90 5.35
N GLY A 114 7.94 6.52 5.07
CA GLY A 114 9.10 7.17 5.68
C GLY A 114 9.32 8.51 5.01
N PHE A 115 9.15 9.61 5.74
CA PHE A 115 9.24 10.96 5.19
C PHE A 115 10.68 11.39 4.98
N ASP A 116 11.47 11.35 6.05
CA ASP A 116 12.90 11.61 6.07
C ASP A 116 13.57 10.73 7.14
N ASP A 117 14.82 10.97 7.50
CA ASP A 117 15.53 10.18 8.52
C ASP A 117 14.95 10.30 9.93
N THR A 118 14.14 11.34 10.18
CA THR A 118 13.57 11.65 11.50
C THR A 118 12.12 11.17 11.60
N TRP A 119 11.31 11.34 10.55
CA TRP A 119 9.86 11.21 10.61
C TRP A 119 9.34 10.07 9.74
N SER A 120 8.39 9.31 10.30
CA SER A 120 7.47 8.47 9.54
C SER A 120 6.09 9.10 9.58
N THR A 121 5.27 8.84 8.56
CA THR A 121 3.90 9.32 8.52
C THR A 121 2.95 8.30 7.94
N PHE A 122 1.72 8.27 8.44
CA PHE A 122 0.61 7.61 7.76
C PHE A 122 -0.53 8.60 7.51
N GLY A 123 -1.29 8.32 6.46
CA GLY A 123 -2.45 9.12 6.08
C GLY A 123 -3.76 8.47 6.47
N PHE A 124 -4.76 9.26 6.85
CA PHE A 124 -6.15 8.83 6.94
C PHE A 124 -7.11 9.93 6.49
N ARG A 125 -8.37 9.57 6.24
CA ARG A 125 -9.47 10.49 5.93
C ARG A 125 -10.79 9.93 6.44
N ALA A 126 -11.88 10.71 6.38
CA ALA A 126 -13.20 10.17 6.67
C ALA A 126 -13.54 9.03 5.70
N LYS A 127 -14.16 7.98 6.24
CA LYS A 127 -14.65 6.83 5.48
C LYS A 127 -15.86 7.25 4.65
N THR A 128 -15.81 6.98 3.35
CA THR A 128 -16.92 7.20 2.42
C THR A 128 -17.77 5.96 2.25
N ASP A 129 -18.95 6.09 1.65
CA ASP A 129 -19.78 4.95 1.27
C ASP A 129 -19.08 4.00 0.29
N ALA A 130 -18.22 4.54 -0.58
CA ALA A 130 -17.41 3.72 -1.48
C ALA A 130 -16.40 2.86 -0.70
N ASP A 131 -15.81 3.40 0.36
CA ASP A 131 -14.91 2.64 1.24
C ASP A 131 -15.68 1.56 2.00
N ARG A 132 -16.87 1.88 2.54
CA ARG A 132 -17.74 0.89 3.22
C ARG A 132 -18.14 -0.25 2.28
N LYS A 133 -18.54 0.06 1.05
CA LYS A 133 -18.86 -0.96 0.03
C LYS A 133 -17.66 -1.84 -0.32
N LYS A 134 -16.45 -1.26 -0.35
CA LYS A 134 -15.21 -1.98 -0.62
C LYS A 134 -14.78 -2.87 0.56
N GLU A 135 -15.00 -2.42 1.79
CA GLU A 135 -14.75 -3.22 3.01
C GLU A 135 -15.77 -4.35 3.17
N ALA A 136 -17.05 -4.12 2.85
CA ALA A 136 -18.10 -5.14 2.90
C ALA A 136 -17.91 -6.23 1.83
N ASN A 137 -17.36 -5.88 0.67
CA ASN A 137 -17.05 -6.81 -0.41
C ASN A 137 -15.53 -6.83 -0.66
N PRO A 138 -14.73 -7.44 0.24
CA PRO A 138 -13.31 -7.56 0.01
C PRO A 138 -13.11 -8.37 -1.26
N ARG A 139 -12.39 -7.79 -2.23
CA ARG A 139 -12.07 -8.48 -3.48
C ARG A 139 -11.24 -9.71 -3.13
N GLU A 140 -11.87 -10.88 -3.11
CA GLU A 140 -11.17 -12.14 -3.00
C GLU A 140 -10.22 -12.24 -4.19
N ARG A 141 -8.93 -12.41 -3.91
CA ARG A 141 -7.96 -12.59 -4.99
C ARG A 141 -8.27 -13.95 -5.61
N GLU A 142 -8.55 -13.96 -6.90
CA GLU A 142 -8.89 -15.17 -7.65
C GLU A 142 -7.88 -16.31 -7.45
N ILE A 143 -6.61 -15.96 -7.21
CA ILE A 143 -5.55 -16.90 -6.86
C ILE A 143 -5.89 -17.82 -5.67
N PHE A 144 -6.68 -17.38 -4.68
CA PHE A 144 -7.02 -18.21 -3.52
C PHE A 144 -7.98 -19.36 -3.83
N LYS A 145 -8.65 -19.34 -5.00
CA LYS A 145 -9.38 -20.51 -5.52
C LYS A 145 -8.44 -21.62 -5.99
N TRP A 146 -7.21 -21.25 -6.32
CA TRP A 146 -6.20 -22.13 -6.91
C TRP A 146 -5.10 -22.51 -5.92
N VAL A 147 -4.79 -21.67 -4.94
CA VAL A 147 -3.73 -21.95 -3.96
C VAL A 147 -4.18 -21.64 -2.55
N ASN A 148 -3.74 -22.45 -1.60
CA ASN A 148 -3.93 -22.20 -0.18
C ASN A 148 -2.58 -21.83 0.46
N PRO A 149 -2.36 -20.55 0.86
CA PRO A 149 -1.09 -20.14 1.47
C PRO A 149 -0.78 -20.81 2.80
N LYS A 150 -1.79 -21.27 3.55
CA LYS A 150 -1.61 -21.89 4.86
C LYS A 150 -1.20 -23.35 4.74
N THR A 151 -1.93 -24.12 3.92
CA THR A 151 -1.63 -25.55 3.70
C THR A 151 -0.60 -25.79 2.59
N LYS A 152 -0.22 -24.73 1.85
CA LYS A 152 0.64 -24.76 0.66
C LYS A 152 0.10 -25.64 -0.47
N GLU A 153 -1.20 -25.90 -0.50
CA GLU A 153 -1.86 -26.59 -1.61
C GLU A 153 -1.88 -25.74 -2.87
N VAL A 154 -1.70 -26.40 -4.02
CA VAL A 154 -1.66 -25.78 -5.33
C VAL A 154 -2.51 -26.61 -6.30
N ARG A 155 -3.53 -25.98 -6.88
CA ARG A 155 -4.37 -26.51 -7.95
C ARG A 155 -4.00 -25.81 -9.26
N LEU A 156 -3.91 -26.58 -10.34
CA LEU A 156 -3.54 -26.07 -11.65
C LEU A 156 -4.79 -25.86 -12.52
N PRO A 157 -4.89 -24.74 -13.25
CA PRO A 157 -5.90 -24.58 -14.29
C PRO A 157 -5.80 -25.70 -15.33
N ASP A 158 -6.95 -26.15 -15.85
CA ASP A 158 -7.02 -27.27 -16.80
C ASP A 158 -6.13 -27.04 -18.03
N GLU A 159 -6.10 -25.82 -18.55
CA GLU A 159 -5.24 -25.41 -19.67
C GLU A 159 -3.75 -25.58 -19.36
N LEU A 160 -3.31 -25.19 -18.15
CA LEU A 160 -1.92 -25.34 -17.73
C LEU A 160 -1.56 -26.80 -17.50
N THR A 161 -2.47 -27.57 -16.89
CA THR A 161 -2.32 -29.01 -16.71
C THR A 161 -2.18 -29.72 -18.05
N ALA A 162 -3.03 -29.40 -19.02
CA ALA A 162 -2.98 -29.95 -20.37
C ALA A 162 -1.69 -29.56 -21.11
N ALA A 163 -1.18 -28.35 -20.89
CA ALA A 163 0.07 -27.90 -21.49
C ALA A 163 1.30 -28.59 -20.88
N LEU A 164 1.36 -28.75 -19.55
CA LEU A 164 2.47 -29.43 -18.87
C LEU A 164 2.51 -30.92 -19.18
N LYS A 165 1.35 -31.59 -19.30
CA LYS A 165 1.28 -33.02 -19.69
C LYS A 165 1.90 -33.33 -21.05
N LYS A 166 2.06 -32.33 -21.94
CA LYS A 166 2.73 -32.50 -23.24
C LYS A 166 4.25 -32.64 -23.11
N ASP A 167 4.84 -32.16 -22.01
CA ASP A 167 6.28 -32.24 -21.76
C ASP A 167 6.57 -32.60 -20.29
N LYS A 168 6.86 -33.89 -20.06
CA LYS A 168 7.16 -34.43 -18.73
C LYS A 168 8.35 -33.75 -18.04
N LYS A 169 9.33 -33.22 -18.79
CA LYS A 169 10.49 -32.54 -18.20
C LYS A 169 10.06 -31.21 -17.59
N LEU A 170 9.24 -30.45 -18.31
CA LEU A 170 8.70 -29.19 -17.82
C LEU A 170 7.72 -29.38 -16.67
N GLU A 171 6.90 -30.44 -16.72
CA GLU A 171 6.01 -30.82 -15.60
C GLU A 171 6.82 -31.11 -14.32
N THR A 172 7.88 -31.90 -14.43
CA THR A 172 8.74 -32.23 -13.29
C THR A 172 9.46 -30.99 -12.75
N TYR A 173 9.96 -30.13 -13.64
CA TYR A 173 10.58 -28.87 -13.25
C TYR A 173 9.60 -27.94 -12.54
N PHE A 174 8.38 -27.77 -13.07
CA PHE A 174 7.35 -26.98 -12.41
C PHE A 174 7.01 -27.55 -11.03
N ASN A 175 6.89 -28.87 -10.90
CA ASN A 175 6.59 -29.53 -9.64
C ASN A 175 7.73 -29.43 -8.61
N SER A 176 8.97 -29.22 -9.02
CA SER A 176 10.09 -28.98 -8.09
C SER A 176 10.17 -27.53 -7.59
N LEU A 177 9.47 -26.58 -8.22
CA LEU A 177 9.44 -25.18 -7.79
C LEU A 177 8.81 -25.02 -6.39
N ALA A 178 9.32 -24.04 -5.64
CA ALA A 178 8.76 -23.63 -4.36
C ALA A 178 7.31 -23.12 -4.49
N PHE A 179 6.55 -23.18 -3.39
CA PHE A 179 5.15 -22.74 -3.36
C PHE A 179 4.95 -21.30 -3.89
N SER A 180 5.80 -20.36 -3.49
CA SER A 180 5.74 -18.96 -3.94
C SER A 180 5.85 -18.83 -5.46
N HIS A 181 6.81 -19.56 -6.05
CA HIS A 181 7.06 -19.60 -7.48
C HIS A 181 5.89 -20.21 -8.27
N LYS A 182 5.37 -21.35 -7.81
CA LYS A 182 4.17 -21.98 -8.40
C LYS A 182 2.98 -21.05 -8.35
N LYS A 183 2.77 -20.41 -7.19
CA LYS A 183 1.72 -19.41 -7.00
C LYS A 183 1.86 -18.24 -7.98
N GLU A 184 3.05 -17.71 -8.21
CA GLU A 184 3.25 -16.59 -9.14
C GLU A 184 2.88 -16.96 -10.60
N TYR A 185 3.25 -18.15 -11.07
CA TYR A 185 2.83 -18.62 -12.40
C TYR A 185 1.30 -18.75 -12.51
N ILE A 186 0.68 -19.35 -11.51
CA ILE A 186 -0.78 -19.53 -11.49
C ILE A 186 -1.47 -18.17 -11.40
N GLU A 187 -1.03 -17.28 -10.51
CA GLU A 187 -1.56 -15.92 -10.37
C GLU A 187 -1.43 -15.16 -11.68
N TRP A 188 -0.30 -15.29 -12.38
CA TRP A 188 -0.13 -14.70 -13.70
C TRP A 188 -1.17 -15.24 -14.68
N ILE A 189 -1.46 -16.53 -14.72
CA ILE A 189 -2.46 -17.07 -15.66
C ILE A 189 -3.88 -16.67 -15.25
N VAL A 190 -4.29 -16.93 -14.00
CA VAL A 190 -5.70 -16.82 -13.56
C VAL A 190 -6.17 -15.38 -13.43
N THR A 191 -5.27 -14.41 -13.27
CA THR A 191 -5.64 -12.99 -13.28
C THR A 191 -5.94 -12.44 -14.69
N ALA A 192 -5.76 -13.23 -15.75
CA ALA A 192 -6.12 -12.84 -17.10
C ALA A 192 -7.64 -12.97 -17.31
N LYS A 193 -8.33 -11.84 -17.52
CA LYS A 193 -9.79 -11.81 -17.73
C LYS A 193 -10.26 -12.27 -19.11
N LYS A 194 -9.38 -12.27 -20.11
CA LYS A 194 -9.68 -12.66 -21.50
C LYS A 194 -9.05 -14.02 -21.77
N GLU A 195 -9.82 -14.94 -22.36
CA GLU A 195 -9.36 -16.29 -22.73
C GLU A 195 -8.11 -16.25 -23.62
N GLU A 196 -8.05 -15.34 -24.60
CA GLU A 196 -6.85 -15.15 -25.44
C GLU A 196 -5.59 -14.81 -24.63
N THR A 197 -5.73 -13.94 -23.64
CA THR A 197 -4.62 -13.54 -22.76
C THR A 197 -4.20 -14.71 -21.87
N LYS A 198 -5.17 -15.50 -21.40
CA LYS A 198 -4.92 -16.69 -20.57
C LYS A 198 -4.14 -17.75 -21.35
N ALA A 199 -4.56 -18.07 -22.57
CA ALA A 199 -3.85 -18.97 -23.48
C ALA A 199 -2.42 -18.48 -23.79
N ALA A 200 -2.24 -17.17 -24.03
CA ALA A 200 -0.92 -16.59 -24.23
C ALA A 200 -0.01 -16.72 -22.99
N ARG A 201 -0.56 -16.56 -21.79
CA ARG A 201 0.18 -16.73 -20.52
C ARG A 201 0.51 -18.20 -20.24
N VAL A 202 -0.37 -19.14 -20.59
CA VAL A 202 -0.06 -20.58 -20.53
C VAL A 202 1.11 -20.92 -21.46
N LYS A 203 1.06 -20.48 -22.72
CA LYS A 203 2.16 -20.68 -23.68
C LYS A 203 3.46 -20.05 -23.17
N GLY A 204 3.40 -18.81 -22.67
CA GLY A 204 4.56 -18.13 -22.09
C GLY A 204 5.11 -18.81 -20.83
N THR A 205 4.26 -19.51 -20.07
CA THR A 205 4.70 -20.30 -18.91
C THR A 205 5.56 -21.48 -19.36
N ILE A 206 5.11 -22.24 -20.36
CA ILE A 206 5.88 -23.36 -20.93
C ILE A 206 7.24 -22.89 -21.47
N GLU A 207 7.26 -21.79 -22.22
CA GLU A 207 8.50 -21.21 -22.74
C GLU A 207 9.49 -20.83 -21.63
N ARG A 208 9.01 -20.20 -20.56
CA ARG A 208 9.83 -19.76 -19.42
C ARG A 208 10.32 -20.91 -18.58
N LEU A 209 9.51 -21.94 -18.36
CA LEU A 209 9.95 -23.17 -17.72
C LEU A 209 11.05 -23.87 -18.54
N GLY A 210 10.94 -23.84 -19.87
CA GLY A 210 12.00 -24.31 -20.77
C GLY A 210 13.32 -23.54 -20.62
N LYS A 211 13.25 -22.26 -20.25
CA LYS A 211 14.40 -21.41 -19.89
C LYS A 211 14.81 -21.53 -18.41
N GLN A 212 14.24 -22.48 -17.66
CA GLN A 212 14.47 -22.67 -16.22
C GLN A 212 14.20 -21.43 -15.36
N TRP A 213 13.19 -20.64 -15.74
CA TRP A 213 12.76 -19.50 -14.92
C TRP A 213 11.94 -19.98 -13.73
N LYS A 214 12.31 -19.50 -12.54
CA LYS A 214 11.61 -19.82 -11.30
C LYS A 214 10.23 -19.16 -11.21
N ASN A 215 10.04 -17.99 -11.82
CA ASN A 215 8.75 -17.28 -11.85
C ASN A 215 8.56 -16.53 -13.18
N PRO A 216 7.34 -16.02 -13.47
CA PRO A 216 7.04 -15.31 -14.71
C PRO A 216 7.93 -14.09 -15.00
N SER A 217 8.51 -13.48 -13.97
CA SER A 217 9.28 -12.24 -14.07
C SER A 217 10.79 -12.44 -14.05
N ASN A 218 11.26 -13.69 -13.90
CA ASN A 218 12.65 -14.07 -13.66
C ASN A 218 13.35 -13.27 -12.55
N ARG A 219 12.60 -12.87 -11.51
CA ARG A 219 13.17 -12.19 -10.34
C ARG A 219 13.59 -13.26 -9.34
N GLY A 220 14.84 -13.18 -8.87
CA GLY A 220 15.46 -14.15 -7.96
C GLY A 220 14.81 -14.18 -6.58
#